data_AF-A0A835Q0Z3-F1
#
_entry.id   AF-A0A835Q0Z3-F1
#
_cell.length_a   1.000
_cell.length_b   1.000
_cell.length_c   1.000
_cell.angle_alpha   90.00
_cell.angle_beta   90.00
_cell.angle_gamma   90.00
#
_symmetry.space_group_name_H-M   'P 1'
#
loop_
_entity.id
_entity.type
_entity.pdbx_description
1 polymer ?
#
loop_
_entity_poly.entity_id
_entity_poly.type
_entity_poly.pdbx_seq_one_letter_code
_entity_poly.pdbx_strand_id
1 'polypeptide(L)'
;MEFGQQDFERMLFFEQARQTAENLTNWAGALIELSQFQSRTDSVNFVKDAISKLDEALGINPRKHDILWSLGNANTSLGFYTSNIEDAKPYFTKAIQCFKQALDEDPGNQLYLKSLDLASKAPELHVEIHKQMANQQSATVGPSASNTKVLLHGLVWPNLTFLPHLPDKDYRRLFG
;
A
#
# COMPACT_ATOMS: atom_id res chain seq x y z
N MET A 1 -37.88 11.55 23.22
CA MET A 1 -36.85 10.50 23.34
C MET A 1 -35.60 11.20 23.83
N GLU A 2 -35.27 11.09 25.12
CA GLU A 2 -33.97 11.52 25.63
C GLU A 2 -32.93 10.50 25.18
N PHE A 3 -31.87 10.99 24.55
CA PHE A 3 -30.67 10.20 24.31
C PHE A 3 -30.10 9.82 25.68
N GLY A 4 -30.11 8.54 26.04
CA GLY A 4 -29.64 8.09 27.34
C GLY A 4 -28.13 8.27 27.47
N GLN A 5 -27.62 8.46 28.69
CA GLN A 5 -26.18 8.56 28.95
C GLN A 5 -25.39 7.37 28.36
N GLN A 6 -25.97 6.17 28.37
CA GLN A 6 -25.42 4.98 27.73
C GLN A 6 -25.34 5.06 26.20
N ASP A 7 -26.31 5.72 25.55
CA ASP A 7 -26.29 5.91 24.08
C ASP A 7 -25.21 6.91 23.68
N PHE A 8 -24.97 7.94 24.50
CA PHE A 8 -23.90 8.91 24.30
C PHE A 8 -22.50 8.28 24.50
N GLU A 9 -22.31 7.49 25.56
CA GLU A 9 -21.07 6.74 25.79
C GLU A 9 -20.78 5.75 24.66
N ARG A 10 -21.81 5.04 24.18
CA ARG A 10 -21.68 4.14 23.03
C ARG A 10 -21.30 4.88 21.76
N MET A 11 -21.89 6.06 21.51
CA MET A 11 -21.53 6.90 20.37
C MET A 11 -20.06 7.36 20.44
N LEU A 12 -19.61 7.83 21.61
CA LEU A 12 -18.22 8.22 21.83
C LEU A 12 -17.24 7.06 21.61
N PHE A 13 -17.59 5.86 22.08
CA PHE A 13 -16.78 4.66 21.86
C PHE A 13 -16.61 4.34 20.36
N PHE A 14 -17.70 4.38 19.59
CA PHE A 14 -17.63 4.14 18.15
C PHE A 14 -16.83 5.21 17.40
N GLU A 15 -16.99 6.48 17.79
CA GLU A 15 -16.26 7.58 17.19
C GLU A 15 -14.75 7.46 17.49
N GLN A 16 -14.39 7.13 18.72
CA GLN A 16 -13.00 6.88 19.10
C GLN A 16 -12.41 5.70 18.32
N ALA A 17 -13.14 4.59 18.20
CA ALA A 17 -12.70 3.44 17.42
C ALA A 17 -12.47 3.81 15.95
N ARG A 18 -13.38 4.57 15.34
CA ARG A 18 -13.24 5.08 13.97
C ARG A 18 -11.98 5.92 13.80
N GLN A 19 -11.76 6.88 14.69
CA GLN A 19 -10.56 7.74 14.67
C GLN A 19 -9.27 6.92 14.85
N THR A 20 -9.28 5.91 15.72
CA THR A 20 -8.13 5.01 15.87
C THR A 20 -7.82 4.25 14.58
N ALA A 21 -8.84 3.70 13.90
CA ALA A 21 -8.64 3.02 12.61
C ALA A 21 -8.10 3.96 11.52
N GLU A 22 -8.60 5.20 11.46
CA GLU A 22 -8.12 6.22 10.52
C GLU A 22 -6.66 6.61 10.81
N ASN A 23 -6.31 6.84 12.08
CA ASN A 23 -4.95 7.17 12.48
C ASN A 23 -3.96 6.04 12.16
N LEU A 24 -4.34 4.78 12.39
CA LEU A 24 -3.53 3.62 12.03
C LEU A 24 -3.30 3.51 10.51
N THR A 25 -4.35 3.79 9.72
CA THR A 25 -4.27 3.79 8.25
C THR A 25 -3.34 4.89 7.73
N ASN A 26 -3.45 6.10 8.29
CA ASN A 26 -2.57 7.23 7.97
C ASN A 26 -1.11 6.92 8.34
N TRP A 27 -0.90 6.29 9.51
CA TRP A 27 0.43 5.90 9.95
C TRP A 27 1.05 4.86 9.01
N ALA A 28 0.29 3.86 8.59
CA ALA A 28 0.73 2.89 7.60
C ALA A 28 1.12 3.55 6.26
N GLY A 29 0.32 4.52 5.79
CA GLY A 29 0.66 5.29 4.58
C GLY A 29 1.99 6.02 4.70
N ALA A 30 2.20 6.73 5.83
CA ALA A 30 3.46 7.42 6.09
C ALA A 30 4.66 6.47 6.15
N LEU A 31 4.50 5.27 6.72
CA LEU A 31 5.57 4.25 6.76
C LEU A 31 5.91 3.73 5.36
N ILE A 32 4.90 3.51 4.50
CA ILE A 32 5.11 3.12 3.10
C ILE A 32 5.80 4.24 2.33
N GLU A 33 5.43 5.50 2.55
CA GLU A 33 6.12 6.63 1.94
C GLU A 33 7.57 6.74 2.40
N LEU A 34 7.83 6.63 3.71
CA LEU A 34 9.17 6.64 4.26
C LEU A 34 10.03 5.51 3.71
N SER A 35 9.46 4.31 3.53
CA SER A 35 10.17 3.16 2.97
C SER A 35 10.81 3.46 1.60
N GLN A 36 10.26 4.39 0.82
CA GLN A 36 10.79 4.75 -0.49
C GLN A 36 12.14 5.48 -0.44
N PHE A 37 12.50 6.06 0.70
CA PHE A 37 13.72 6.86 0.86
C PHE A 37 14.83 6.11 1.59
N GLN A 38 14.56 4.89 2.04
CA GLN A 38 15.43 4.16 2.95
C GLN A 38 16.22 3.07 2.22
N SER A 39 17.15 2.45 2.94
CA SER A 39 17.86 1.27 2.44
C SER A 39 16.87 0.13 2.18
N ARG A 40 17.20 -0.81 1.28
CA ARG A 40 16.30 -1.93 0.95
C ARG A 40 15.85 -2.71 2.19
N THR A 41 16.75 -2.96 3.13
CA THR A 41 16.46 -3.68 4.39
C THR A 41 15.52 -2.89 5.29
N ASP A 42 15.74 -1.59 5.42
CA ASP A 42 14.87 -0.74 6.24
C ASP A 42 13.51 -0.54 5.59
N SER A 43 13.47 -0.44 4.26
CA SER A 43 12.23 -0.34 3.47
C SER A 43 11.30 -1.52 3.74
N VAL A 44 11.86 -2.74 3.74
CA VAL A 44 11.12 -3.97 4.06
C VAL A 44 10.56 -3.92 5.48
N ASN A 45 11.33 -3.43 6.45
CA ASN A 45 10.87 -3.31 7.83
C ASN A 45 9.74 -2.30 7.97
N PHE A 46 9.88 -1.11 7.37
CA PHE A 46 8.82 -0.08 7.38
C PHE A 46 7.52 -0.57 6.73
N VAL A 47 7.61 -1.31 5.62
CA VAL A 47 6.41 -1.88 4.97
C VAL A 47 5.77 -2.97 5.81
N LYS A 48 6.56 -3.82 6.51
CA LYS A 48 6.01 -4.81 7.45
C LYS A 48 5.31 -4.15 8.63
N ASP A 49 5.88 -3.08 9.17
CA ASP A 49 5.26 -2.30 10.24
C ASP A 49 3.96 -1.66 9.75
N ALA A 50 3.94 -1.13 8.52
CA ALA A 50 2.72 -0.60 7.89
C ALA A 50 1.62 -1.66 7.77
N ILE A 51 1.97 -2.88 7.33
CA ILE A 51 1.03 -4.01 7.26
C ILE A 51 0.45 -4.32 8.64
N SER A 52 1.29 -4.36 9.68
CA SER A 52 0.84 -4.58 11.05
C SER A 52 -0.18 -3.53 11.50
N LYS A 53 0.05 -2.24 11.20
CA LYS A 53 -0.89 -1.15 11.52
C LYS A 53 -2.20 -1.24 10.74
N LEU A 54 -2.15 -1.69 9.48
CA LEU A 54 -3.36 -1.91 8.68
C LEU A 54 -4.16 -3.11 9.18
N ASP A 55 -3.50 -4.19 9.61
CA ASP A 55 -4.17 -5.34 10.22
C ASP A 55 -4.85 -4.94 11.56
N GLU A 56 -4.20 -4.11 12.38
CA GLU A 56 -4.82 -3.51 13.58
C GLU A 56 -6.05 -2.66 13.22
N ALA A 57 -5.94 -1.82 12.18
CA ALA A 57 -7.05 -0.98 11.72
C ALA A 57 -8.21 -1.81 11.16
N LEU A 58 -7.92 -2.90 10.47
CA LEU A 58 -8.90 -3.85 9.94
C LEU A 58 -9.61 -4.61 11.07
N GLY A 59 -8.91 -4.89 12.18
CA GLY A 59 -9.51 -5.45 13.40
C GLY A 59 -10.58 -4.54 14.03
N ILE A 60 -10.45 -3.22 13.85
CA ILE A 60 -11.45 -2.24 14.31
C ILE A 60 -12.60 -2.11 13.29
N ASN A 61 -12.28 -2.02 12.01
CA ASN A 61 -13.27 -1.94 10.93
C ASN A 61 -12.95 -2.90 9.78
N PRO A 62 -13.46 -4.15 9.82
CA PRO A 62 -13.08 -5.19 8.86
C PRO A 62 -13.66 -5.00 7.46
N ARG A 63 -14.64 -4.11 7.28
CA ARG A 63 -15.28 -3.83 5.99
C ARG A 63 -14.85 -2.51 5.37
N LYS A 64 -13.84 -1.86 5.94
CA LYS A 64 -13.35 -0.58 5.41
C LYS A 64 -12.52 -0.85 4.16
N HIS A 65 -13.12 -0.61 3.00
CA HIS A 65 -12.49 -0.78 1.69
C HIS A 65 -11.15 -0.04 1.56
N ASP A 66 -11.02 1.15 2.16
CA ASP A 66 -9.77 1.93 2.14
C ASP A 66 -8.60 1.20 2.82
N ILE A 67 -8.86 0.50 3.92
CA ILE A 67 -7.84 -0.26 4.67
C ILE A 67 -7.44 -1.51 3.88
N LEU A 68 -8.41 -2.18 3.25
CA LEU A 68 -8.16 -3.33 2.38
C LEU A 68 -7.32 -2.95 1.16
N TRP A 69 -7.64 -1.85 0.49
CA TRP A 69 -6.84 -1.34 -0.62
C TRP A 69 -5.41 -0.97 -0.17
N SER A 70 -5.32 -0.28 0.96
CA SER A 70 -4.07 0.08 1.62
C SER A 70 -3.20 -1.15 1.93
N LEU A 71 -3.80 -2.23 2.40
CA LEU A 71 -3.13 -3.49 2.70
C LEU A 71 -2.61 -4.17 1.42
N GLY A 72 -3.40 -4.15 0.34
CA GLY A 72 -2.97 -4.69 -0.95
C GLY A 72 -1.77 -3.94 -1.52
N ASN A 73 -1.78 -2.61 -1.38
CA ASN A 73 -0.68 -1.74 -1.75
C ASN A 73 0.60 -2.06 -0.97
N ALA A 74 0.51 -2.19 0.35
CA ALA A 74 1.65 -2.55 1.20
C ALA A 74 2.25 -3.91 0.82
N ASN A 75 1.41 -4.92 0.57
CA ASN A 75 1.86 -6.25 0.14
C ASN A 75 2.53 -6.21 -1.25
N THR A 76 2.00 -5.42 -2.18
CA THR A 76 2.61 -5.22 -3.50
C THR A 76 4.02 -4.63 -3.36
N SER A 77 4.17 -3.57 -2.56
CA SER A 77 5.48 -2.96 -2.28
C SER A 77 6.45 -3.96 -1.64
N LEU A 78 5.98 -4.77 -0.68
CA LEU A 78 6.80 -5.81 -0.05
C LEU A 78 7.28 -6.88 -1.04
N GLY A 79 6.42 -7.28 -1.97
CA GLY A 79 6.78 -8.19 -3.07
C GLY A 79 7.89 -7.62 -3.95
N PHE A 80 7.84 -6.32 -4.28
CA PHE A 80 8.89 -5.66 -5.07
C PHE A 80 10.20 -5.45 -4.32
N TYR A 81 10.17 -5.27 -3.00
CA TYR A 81 11.41 -5.21 -2.20
C TYR A 81 12.08 -6.57 -2.04
N THR A 82 11.31 -7.65 -2.17
CA THR A 82 11.78 -9.03 -2.05
C THR A 82 12.57 -9.44 -3.29
N SER A 83 13.83 -9.86 -3.13
CA SER A 83 14.70 -10.14 -4.28
C SER A 83 14.33 -11.39 -5.08
N ASN A 84 13.70 -12.37 -4.43
CA ASN A 84 13.35 -13.64 -5.04
C ASN A 84 11.87 -13.64 -5.42
N ILE A 85 11.58 -14.00 -6.67
CA ILE A 85 10.21 -14.08 -7.17
C ILE A 85 9.38 -15.13 -6.42
N GLU A 86 9.97 -16.26 -6.01
CA GLU A 86 9.26 -17.31 -5.28
C GLU A 86 8.78 -16.82 -3.91
N ASP A 87 9.57 -15.99 -3.25
CA ASP A 87 9.23 -15.36 -1.97
C ASP A 87 8.30 -14.15 -2.17
N ALA A 88 8.32 -13.50 -3.35
CA ALA A 88 7.47 -12.35 -3.69
C ALA A 88 6.03 -12.75 -4.10
N LYS A 89 5.86 -13.87 -4.80
CA LYS A 89 4.56 -14.43 -5.23
C LYS A 89 3.47 -14.45 -4.15
N PRO A 90 3.72 -14.93 -2.92
CA PRO A 90 2.68 -14.93 -1.89
C PRO A 90 2.22 -13.51 -1.52
N TYR A 91 3.12 -12.52 -1.54
CA TYR A 91 2.75 -11.12 -1.29
C TYR A 91 1.88 -10.55 -2.40
N PHE A 92 2.21 -10.80 -3.67
CA PHE A 92 1.35 -10.38 -4.79
C PHE A 92 -0.01 -11.07 -4.78
N THR A 93 -0.05 -12.35 -4.43
CA THR A 93 -1.31 -13.10 -4.29
C THR A 93 -2.17 -12.50 -3.18
N LYS A 94 -1.58 -12.19 -2.01
CA LYS A 94 -2.28 -11.53 -0.91
C LYS A 94 -2.76 -10.13 -1.31
N ALA A 95 -1.96 -9.38 -2.06
CA ALA A 95 -2.36 -8.08 -2.58
C ALA A 95 -3.60 -8.16 -3.48
N ILE A 96 -3.62 -9.10 -4.43
CA ILE A 96 -4.77 -9.36 -5.31
C ILE A 96 -6.03 -9.68 -4.49
N GLN A 97 -5.90 -10.49 -3.44
CA GLN A 97 -7.02 -10.80 -2.55
C GLN A 97 -7.55 -9.56 -1.84
N CYS A 98 -6.68 -8.73 -1.28
CA CYS A 98 -7.07 -7.49 -0.61
C CYS A 98 -7.78 -6.51 -1.58
N PHE A 99 -7.29 -6.36 -2.81
CA PHE A 99 -7.92 -5.49 -3.81
C PHE A 99 -9.29 -6.01 -4.27
N LYS A 100 -9.45 -7.34 -4.39
CA LYS A 100 -10.77 -7.93 -4.67
C LYS A 100 -11.75 -7.66 -3.53
N GLN A 101 -11.33 -7.84 -2.28
CA GLN A 101 -12.18 -7.53 -1.13
C GLN A 101 -12.54 -6.05 -1.06
N ALA A 102 -11.60 -5.15 -1.39
CA ALA A 102 -11.88 -3.72 -1.47
C ALA A 102 -12.91 -3.39 -2.57
N LEU A 103 -12.84 -4.06 -3.73
CA LEU A 103 -13.83 -3.95 -4.81
C LEU A 103 -15.18 -4.56 -4.46
N ASP A 104 -15.22 -5.64 -3.68
CA ASP A 104 -16.49 -6.24 -3.26
C ASP A 104 -17.25 -5.29 -2.32
N GLU A 105 -16.54 -4.53 -1.49
CA GLU A 105 -17.13 -3.50 -0.61
C GLU A 105 -17.44 -2.18 -1.36
N ASP A 106 -16.62 -1.78 -2.35
CA ASP A 106 -16.88 -0.61 -3.23
C ASP A 106 -16.62 -0.93 -4.73
N PRO A 107 -17.60 -1.51 -5.44
CA PRO A 107 -17.44 -1.95 -6.83
C PRO A 107 -17.31 -0.80 -7.84
N GLY A 108 -17.66 0.42 -7.45
CA GLY A 108 -17.60 1.61 -8.31
C GLY A 108 -16.22 2.23 -8.40
N ASN A 109 -15.27 1.76 -7.57
CA ASN A 109 -13.99 2.40 -7.41
C ASN A 109 -12.99 2.01 -8.51
N GLN A 110 -12.80 2.89 -9.48
CA GLN A 110 -11.84 2.66 -10.56
C GLN A 110 -10.39 2.56 -10.09
N LEU A 111 -10.05 3.14 -8.93
CA LEU A 111 -8.71 3.03 -8.36
C LEU A 111 -8.42 1.56 -8.01
N TYR A 112 -9.37 0.88 -7.38
CA TYR A 112 -9.18 -0.49 -6.93
C TYR A 112 -9.10 -1.46 -8.10
N LEU A 113 -9.87 -1.20 -9.16
CA LEU A 113 -9.79 -1.97 -10.40
C LEU A 113 -8.42 -1.82 -11.08
N LYS A 114 -7.87 -0.60 -11.12
CA LYS A 114 -6.50 -0.36 -11.61
C LYS A 114 -5.46 -1.05 -10.74
N SER A 115 -5.56 -0.95 -9.41
CA SER A 115 -4.64 -1.62 -8.49
C SER A 115 -4.68 -3.14 -8.64
N LEU A 116 -5.86 -3.73 -8.85
CA LEU A 116 -6.01 -5.15 -9.13
C LEU A 116 -5.34 -5.57 -10.45
N ASP A 117 -5.54 -4.80 -11.53
CA ASP A 117 -4.89 -5.05 -12.82
C ASP A 117 -3.37 -4.99 -12.70
N LEU A 118 -2.85 -3.98 -12.00
CA LEU A 118 -1.41 -3.85 -11.74
C LEU A 118 -0.87 -5.00 -10.89
N ALA A 119 -1.59 -5.40 -9.84
CA ALA A 119 -1.19 -6.51 -8.98
C ALA A 119 -1.14 -7.84 -9.74
N SER A 120 -2.05 -8.04 -10.71
CA SER A 120 -2.03 -9.23 -11.57
C SER A 120 -0.78 -9.32 -12.46
N LYS A 121 -0.22 -8.16 -12.85
CA LYS A 121 1.00 -8.04 -13.65
C LYS A 121 2.27 -7.90 -12.79
N ALA A 122 2.12 -7.74 -11.49
CA ALA A 122 3.24 -7.49 -10.58
C ALA A 122 4.31 -8.59 -10.58
N PRO A 123 3.99 -9.90 -10.68
CA PRO A 123 5.01 -10.94 -10.82
C PRO A 123 5.85 -10.81 -12.10
N GLU A 124 5.24 -10.43 -13.22
CA GLU A 124 5.95 -10.22 -14.49
C GLU A 124 6.85 -8.97 -14.42
N LEU A 125 6.32 -7.90 -13.84
CA LEU A 125 7.08 -6.66 -13.59
C LEU A 125 8.26 -6.90 -12.66
N HIS A 126 8.11 -7.76 -11.64
CA HIS A 126 9.19 -8.14 -10.73
C HIS A 126 10.35 -8.78 -11.50
N VAL A 127 10.07 -9.77 -12.34
CA VAL A 127 11.08 -10.45 -13.15
C VAL A 127 11.79 -9.47 -14.09
N GLU A 128 11.04 -8.59 -14.75
CA GLU A 128 11.60 -7.62 -15.69
C GLU A 128 12.49 -6.57 -14.98
N ILE A 129 12.05 -6.04 -13.83
CA ILE A 129 12.84 -5.09 -13.03
C ILE A 129 14.15 -5.73 -12.56
N HIS A 130 14.09 -6.98 -12.06
CA HIS A 130 15.28 -7.72 -11.62
C HIS A 130 16.22 -8.08 -12.77
N LYS A 131 15.68 -8.43 -13.94
CA LYS A 131 16.46 -8.68 -15.16
C LYS A 131 17.16 -7.42 -15.68
N GLN A 132 16.46 -6.28 -15.71
CA GLN A 132 17.05 -5.00 -16.11
C GLN A 132 18.15 -4.55 -15.15
N MET A 133 17.96 -4.76 -13.84
CA MET A 133 19.00 -4.52 -12.83
C MET A 133 20.25 -5.38 -13.08
N ALA A 134 20.08 -6.67 -13.37
CA ALA A 134 21.20 -7.58 -13.65
C ALA A 134 21.95 -7.18 -14.92
N ASN A 135 21.24 -6.75 -15.97
CA ASN A 135 21.85 -6.28 -17.21
C ASN A 135 22.61 -4.95 -17.02
N GLN A 136 22.13 -4.03 -16.19
CA GLN A 136 22.81 -2.76 -15.93
C GLN A 136 24.07 -2.90 -15.06
N GLN A 137 24.14 -3.91 -14.18
CA GLN A 137 25.35 -4.23 -13.42
C GLN A 137 26.52 -4.70 -14.29
N SER A 138 26.26 -5.13 -15.53
CA SER A 138 27.30 -5.53 -16.49
C SER A 138 27.91 -4.37 -17.29
N ALA A 139 27.35 -3.15 -17.21
CA ALA A 139 27.77 -2.02 -18.05
C ALA A 139 28.47 -0.87 -17.30
N THR A 140 28.29 -0.68 -15.99
CA THR A 140 29.00 0.41 -15.25
C THR A 140 29.12 0.12 -13.75
N VAL A 141 30.27 0.51 -13.19
CA VAL A 141 30.67 0.40 -11.79
C VAL A 141 29.63 1.00 -10.81
N GLY A 142 29.12 0.17 -9.88
CA GLY A 142 28.52 0.61 -8.60
C GLY A 142 27.05 0.22 -8.37
N PRO A 143 26.68 -0.37 -7.21
CA PRO A 143 25.29 -0.66 -6.87
C PRO A 143 24.58 0.62 -6.44
N SER A 144 23.98 1.35 -7.36
CA SER A 144 23.22 2.56 -7.02
C SER A 144 21.76 2.20 -6.72
N ALA A 145 21.41 2.17 -5.43
CA ALA A 145 20.03 2.01 -4.92
C ALA A 145 19.03 3.04 -5.52
N SER A 146 19.53 4.10 -6.16
CA SER A 146 18.74 5.11 -6.87
C SER A 146 17.97 4.57 -8.09
N ASN A 147 18.48 3.57 -8.81
CA ASN A 147 17.80 3.09 -10.03
C ASN A 147 16.56 2.24 -9.73
N THR A 148 16.62 1.45 -8.66
CA THR A 148 15.45 0.72 -8.12
C THR A 148 14.34 1.65 -7.69
N LYS A 149 14.70 2.78 -7.09
CA LYS A 149 13.75 3.79 -6.66
C LYS A 149 12.99 4.39 -7.85
N VAL A 150 13.67 4.72 -8.94
CA VAL A 150 13.05 5.33 -10.13
C VAL A 150 12.11 4.35 -10.86
N LEU A 151 12.52 3.08 -11.01
CA LEU A 151 11.69 2.08 -11.68
C LEU A 151 10.43 1.72 -10.87
N LEU A 152 10.57 1.56 -9.56
CA LEU A 152 9.43 1.31 -8.67
C LEU A 152 8.54 2.56 -8.54
N HIS A 153 9.12 3.76 -8.43
CA HIS A 153 8.39 5.02 -8.39
C HIS A 153 7.59 5.31 -9.67
N GLY A 154 8.07 4.88 -10.85
CA GLY A 154 7.42 5.13 -12.14
C GLY A 154 6.43 4.06 -12.60
N LEU A 155 6.60 2.80 -12.22
CA LEU A 155 5.74 1.69 -12.67
C LEU A 155 4.71 1.26 -11.63
N VAL A 156 5.07 1.36 -10.34
CA VAL A 156 4.30 0.78 -9.24
C VAL A 156 3.66 1.90 -8.43
N TRP A 157 4.44 2.92 -8.06
CA TRP A 157 4.03 3.97 -7.12
C TRP A 157 3.18 5.15 -7.63
N PRO A 158 3.07 5.52 -8.93
CA PRO A 158 2.20 6.64 -9.33
C PRO A 158 0.71 6.35 -9.08
N ASN A 159 0.34 5.07 -8.99
CA ASN A 159 -1.02 4.61 -8.66
C ASN A 159 -1.18 4.18 -7.19
N LEU A 160 -0.12 4.32 -6.39
CA LEU A 160 0.04 3.75 -5.04
C LEU A 160 0.27 4.84 -3.99
N THR A 161 0.06 6.11 -4.36
CA THR A 161 0.08 7.26 -3.45
C THR A 161 -0.97 7.05 -2.36
N PHE A 162 -0.49 6.86 -1.14
CA PHE A 162 -1.24 6.48 0.03
C PHE A 162 -1.69 7.72 0.79
N LEU A 163 -2.36 8.64 0.09
CA LEU A 163 -2.91 9.85 0.70
C LEU A 163 -4.43 9.69 0.77
N PRO A 164 -4.96 9.19 1.90
CA PRO A 164 -6.39 8.89 2.04
C PRO A 164 -7.28 10.14 2.15
N HIS A 165 -6.78 11.37 1.88
CA HIS A 165 -7.57 12.59 2.07
C HIS A 165 -7.31 13.79 1.14
N LEU A 166 -6.72 13.59 -0.04
CA LEU A 166 -6.68 14.67 -1.04
C LEU A 166 -7.84 14.52 -2.03
N PRO A 167 -8.76 15.51 -2.12
CA PRO A 167 -9.76 15.51 -3.17
C PRO A 167 -9.06 15.45 -4.52
N ASP A 168 -9.63 14.64 -5.43
CA ASP A 168 -9.21 14.21 -6.78
C ASP A 168 -8.57 15.30 -7.70
N LYS A 169 -8.58 16.57 -7.31
CA LYS A 169 -8.13 17.71 -8.11
C LYS A 169 -6.65 18.08 -7.97
N ASP A 170 -5.95 17.63 -6.93
CA ASP A 170 -4.57 18.09 -6.68
C ASP A 170 -3.47 17.13 -7.16
N TYR A 171 -3.79 15.91 -7.58
CA TYR A 171 -2.81 14.96 -8.10
C TYR A 171 -2.06 15.44 -9.36
N ARG A 172 -2.67 16.32 -10.17
CA ARG A 172 -2.03 16.86 -11.39
C ARG A 172 -1.02 17.99 -11.14
N ARG A 173 -0.92 18.54 -9.92
CA ARG A 173 -0.06 19.70 -9.64
C ARG A 173 1.31 19.36 -9.04
N LEU A 174 1.53 18.12 -8.62
CA LEU A 174 2.79 17.72 -7.97
C LEU A 174 3.83 17.13 -8.92
N PHE A 175 3.46 16.88 -10.19
CA PHE A 175 4.37 16.35 -11.22
C PHE A 175 4.37 17.18 -12.51
N GLY A 176 4.11 18.50 -12.38
CA GLY A 176 4.32 19.49 -13.44
C GLY A 176 5.67 20.18 -13.28
#